data_AF-A0AA37BDX0-F1
#
_entry.id   AF-A0AA37BDX0-F1
#
_cell.length_a   1.000
_cell.length_b   1.000
_cell.length_c   1.000
_cell.angle_alpha   90.00
_cell.angle_beta   90.00
_cell.angle_gamma   90.00
#
_symmetry.space_group_name_H-M   'P 1'
#
loop_
_entity.id
_entity.type
_entity.pdbx_description
1 polymer ?
#
loop_
_entity_poly.entity_id
_entity_poly.type
_entity_poly.pdbx_seq_one_letter_code
_entity_poly.pdbx_strand_id
1 'polypeptide(L)'
;MLDVVRLRVLAAVARTGSVTGAARELHYSQPSVSHHLARLEAETGAKLVQRAGRGIRLTEAGRLLAERAAEIIGRVDSAAAELAAHVGLRAGRVRLAAFPSALGTFVPEAAALLARGHPGLELRLTETEPPEALRMLRAGYVDLAVIFRYDDTAPEDDGIRLVHLLDDPSYLVVPGDGFPVSAGSGGPGSADLGSAALEMSDLGMSGPGAGGPGTTCPGAAGSEPGRSGPDGGVRGGGGVPGGGVLGARRDARWIAGCERCRSHLLDLCAQEGFEPVIAFTTDDIVAVQALVAAGMGVTALPGLALQAHRHPAVGAIELPGSTRHVYAATYGEPPDPPATTALLEALTSVVRAAPYRLPGPDRAPDRAPDRALDEDSEENMGEGPEGDPGEGPEGRPDGRPRSRRGAPPENRR
;
A
#
# COMPACT_ATOMS: atom_id res chain seq x y z
N MET A 1 -34.93 8.16 1.70
CA MET A 1 -34.00 8.42 2.82
C MET A 1 -32.79 7.53 2.59
N LEU A 2 -31.57 8.06 2.68
CA LEU A 2 -30.36 7.29 2.45
C LEU A 2 -30.27 6.12 3.45
N ASP A 3 -30.02 4.93 2.93
CA ASP A 3 -30.01 3.68 3.69
C ASP A 3 -28.61 3.05 3.64
N VAL A 4 -28.09 2.63 4.78
CA VAL A 4 -26.71 2.13 4.93
C VAL A 4 -26.47 0.89 4.07
N VAL A 5 -27.46 0.02 3.87
CA VAL A 5 -27.30 -1.16 3.00
C VAL A 5 -27.12 -0.74 1.55
N ARG A 6 -27.92 0.22 1.06
CA ARG A 6 -27.78 0.75 -0.31
C ARG A 6 -26.46 1.49 -0.51
N LEU A 7 -26.02 2.25 0.49
CA LEU A 7 -24.71 2.91 0.48
C LEU A 7 -23.58 1.86 0.42
N ARG A 8 -23.66 0.77 1.18
CA ARG A 8 -22.71 -0.36 1.08
C ARG A 8 -22.64 -0.96 -0.31
N VAL A 9 -23.79 -1.14 -0.96
CA VAL A 9 -23.84 -1.64 -2.33
C VAL A 9 -23.16 -0.69 -3.32
N LEU A 10 -23.43 0.61 -3.24
CA LEU A 10 -22.79 1.60 -4.11
C LEU A 10 -21.26 1.62 -3.90
N ALA A 11 -20.81 1.62 -2.65
CA ALA A 11 -19.38 1.61 -2.33
C ALA A 11 -18.68 0.34 -2.85
N ALA A 12 -19.31 -0.84 -2.77
CA ALA A 12 -18.75 -2.08 -3.32
C ALA A 12 -18.68 -2.06 -4.86
N VAL A 13 -19.67 -1.46 -5.53
CA VAL A 13 -19.65 -1.26 -6.98
C VAL A 13 -18.53 -0.32 -7.40
N ALA A 14 -18.27 0.73 -6.60
CA ALA A 14 -17.16 1.65 -6.82
C ALA A 14 -15.80 0.93 -6.76
N ARG A 15 -15.60 0.10 -5.74
CA ARG A 15 -14.36 -0.69 -5.55
C ARG A 15 -14.13 -1.70 -6.67
N THR A 16 -15.16 -2.48 -7.00
CA THR A 16 -15.04 -3.63 -7.90
C THR A 16 -15.22 -3.27 -9.37
N GLY A 17 -15.64 -2.03 -9.67
CA GLY A 17 -15.95 -1.55 -11.01
C GLY A 17 -17.12 -2.28 -11.69
N SER A 18 -17.83 -3.17 -11.00
CA SER A 18 -18.88 -3.99 -11.61
C SER A 18 -19.96 -4.44 -10.63
N VAL A 19 -21.18 -4.65 -11.14
CA VAL A 19 -22.29 -5.26 -10.38
C VAL A 19 -21.92 -6.68 -9.93
N THR A 20 -21.26 -7.43 -10.79
CA THR A 20 -20.87 -8.82 -10.54
C THR A 20 -19.83 -8.94 -9.44
N GLY A 21 -18.80 -8.08 -9.48
CA GLY A 21 -17.79 -8.02 -8.43
C GLY A 21 -18.41 -7.66 -7.09
N ALA A 22 -19.24 -6.60 -7.06
CA ALA A 22 -19.93 -6.18 -5.84
C ALA A 22 -20.86 -7.27 -5.28
N ALA A 23 -21.57 -7.99 -6.14
CA ALA A 23 -22.44 -9.10 -5.74
C ALA A 23 -21.64 -10.22 -5.06
N ARG A 24 -20.48 -10.59 -5.62
CA ARG A 24 -19.59 -11.58 -5.03
C ARG A 24 -19.02 -11.12 -3.69
N GLU A 25 -18.57 -9.88 -3.61
CA GLU A 25 -17.98 -9.28 -2.40
C GLU A 25 -19.00 -9.21 -1.25
N LEU A 26 -20.24 -8.80 -1.55
CA LEU A 26 -21.31 -8.63 -0.55
C LEU A 26 -22.15 -9.89 -0.32
N HIS A 27 -21.82 -11.01 -0.98
CA HIS A 27 -22.61 -12.24 -0.97
C HIS A 27 -24.09 -12.03 -1.36
N TYR A 28 -24.32 -11.18 -2.35
CA TYR A 28 -25.63 -10.91 -2.94
C TYR A 28 -25.76 -11.51 -4.34
N SER A 29 -27.00 -11.62 -4.81
CA SER A 29 -27.25 -11.88 -6.22
C SER A 29 -27.05 -10.59 -7.04
N GLN A 30 -26.65 -10.71 -8.31
CA GLN A 30 -26.56 -9.53 -9.20
C GLN A 30 -27.89 -8.75 -9.29
N PRO A 31 -29.08 -9.40 -9.42
CA PRO A 31 -30.35 -8.69 -9.36
C PRO A 31 -30.58 -7.91 -8.07
N SER A 32 -30.16 -8.44 -6.91
CA SER A 32 -30.25 -7.73 -5.62
C SER A 32 -29.41 -6.45 -5.63
N VAL A 33 -28.17 -6.53 -6.12
CA VAL A 33 -27.29 -5.35 -6.26
C VAL A 33 -27.92 -4.31 -7.18
N SER A 34 -28.41 -4.71 -8.36
CA SER A 34 -29.09 -3.80 -9.28
C SER A 34 -30.35 -3.17 -8.68
N HIS A 35 -31.12 -3.93 -7.90
CA HIS A 35 -32.30 -3.42 -7.20
C HIS A 35 -31.94 -2.36 -6.14
N HIS A 36 -30.91 -2.61 -5.33
CA HIS A 36 -30.43 -1.64 -4.35
C HIS A 36 -29.93 -0.34 -5.01
N LEU A 37 -29.18 -0.45 -6.11
CA LEU A 37 -28.72 0.72 -6.88
C LEU A 37 -29.90 1.52 -7.45
N ALA A 38 -30.84 0.86 -8.12
CA ALA A 38 -32.01 1.52 -8.70
C ALA A 38 -32.85 2.24 -7.65
N ARG A 39 -33.00 1.64 -6.47
CA ARG A 39 -33.70 2.26 -5.34
C ARG A 39 -32.94 3.46 -4.78
N LEU A 40 -31.60 3.39 -4.71
CA LEU A 40 -30.77 4.51 -4.29
C LEU A 40 -30.84 5.68 -5.29
N GLU A 41 -30.85 5.40 -6.59
CA GLU A 41 -31.08 6.43 -7.62
C GLU A 41 -32.46 7.08 -7.49
N ALA A 42 -33.50 6.29 -7.21
CA ALA A 42 -34.85 6.81 -7.00
C ALA A 42 -34.95 7.67 -5.73
N GLU A 43 -34.25 7.27 -4.65
CA GLU A 43 -34.24 8.00 -3.38
C GLU A 43 -33.42 9.29 -3.43
N THR A 44 -32.40 9.35 -4.28
CA THR A 44 -31.52 10.53 -4.44
C THR A 44 -31.95 11.44 -5.59
N GLY A 45 -32.76 10.94 -6.53
CA GLY A 45 -33.11 11.64 -7.77
C GLY A 45 -31.97 11.73 -8.78
N ALA A 46 -30.80 11.16 -8.48
CA ALA A 46 -29.61 11.23 -9.32
C ALA A 46 -29.32 9.88 -9.98
N LYS A 47 -28.82 9.93 -11.22
CA LYS A 47 -28.20 8.75 -11.86
C LYS A 47 -26.81 8.56 -11.28
N LEU A 48 -26.58 7.41 -10.64
CA LEU A 48 -25.34 7.08 -9.94
C LEU A 48 -24.50 6.11 -10.77
N VAL A 49 -25.15 5.30 -11.61
CA VAL A 49 -24.49 4.40 -12.54
C VAL A 49 -24.94 4.67 -13.97
N GLN A 50 -24.04 4.43 -14.92
CA GLN A 50 -24.32 4.50 -16.35
C GLN A 50 -23.81 3.24 -17.06
N ARG A 51 -24.45 2.89 -18.17
CA ARG A 51 -24.00 1.77 -19.00
C ARG A 51 -22.67 2.09 -19.65
N ALA A 52 -21.76 1.12 -19.63
CA ALA A 52 -20.47 1.18 -20.32
C ALA A 52 -20.23 -0.16 -21.03
N GLY A 53 -20.62 -0.23 -22.30
CA GLY A 53 -20.59 -1.49 -23.06
C GLY A 53 -21.48 -2.56 -22.41
N ARG A 54 -20.88 -3.71 -22.07
CA ARG A 54 -21.54 -4.81 -21.36
C ARG A 54 -21.57 -4.64 -19.83
N GLY A 55 -20.90 -3.61 -19.30
CA GLY A 55 -20.78 -3.35 -17.87
C GLY A 55 -21.44 -2.04 -17.43
N ILE A 56 -21.06 -1.61 -16.23
CA ILE A 56 -21.48 -0.33 -15.64
C ILE A 56 -20.25 0.52 -15.31
N ARG A 57 -20.43 1.83 -15.25
CA ARG A 57 -19.50 2.77 -14.62
C ARG A 57 -20.27 3.71 -13.71
N LEU A 58 -19.59 4.27 -12.71
CA LEU A 58 -20.15 5.35 -11.92
C LEU A 58 -20.22 6.65 -12.73
N THR A 59 -21.27 7.42 -12.49
CA THR A 59 -21.34 8.84 -12.90
C THR A 59 -20.50 9.69 -11.94
N GLU A 60 -20.35 11.00 -12.21
CA GLU A 60 -19.73 11.93 -11.24
C GLU A 60 -20.46 11.91 -9.89
N ALA A 61 -21.79 12.01 -9.92
CA ALA A 61 -22.63 11.93 -8.73
C ALA A 61 -22.49 10.56 -8.03
N GLY A 62 -22.34 9.48 -8.81
CA GLY A 62 -22.07 8.14 -8.31
C GLY A 62 -20.73 8.03 -7.59
N ARG A 63 -19.65 8.61 -8.15
CA ARG A 63 -18.33 8.65 -7.49
C ARG A 63 -18.39 9.45 -6.20
N LEU A 64 -18.92 10.67 -6.25
CA LEU A 64 -19.06 11.52 -5.07
C LEU A 64 -19.85 10.82 -3.95
N LEU A 65 -21.00 10.21 -4.28
CA LEU A 65 -21.80 9.51 -3.28
C LEU A 65 -21.12 8.22 -2.80
N ALA A 66 -20.39 7.52 -3.65
CA ALA A 66 -19.65 6.31 -3.25
C ALA A 66 -18.52 6.63 -2.26
N GLU A 67 -17.80 7.73 -2.46
CA GLU A 67 -16.78 8.21 -1.52
C GLU A 67 -17.41 8.52 -0.15
N ARG A 68 -18.49 9.29 -0.12
CA ARG A 68 -19.22 9.59 1.12
C ARG A 68 -19.88 8.36 1.75
N ALA A 69 -20.38 7.44 0.93
CA ALA A 69 -20.92 6.16 1.40
C ALA A 69 -19.85 5.38 2.14
N ALA A 70 -18.65 5.28 1.58
CA ALA A 70 -17.52 4.58 2.20
C ALA A 70 -17.16 5.20 3.56
N GLU A 71 -17.11 6.52 3.67
CA GLU A 71 -16.89 7.23 4.94
C GLU A 71 -17.96 6.90 5.99
N ILE A 72 -19.24 6.94 5.61
CA ILE A 72 -20.36 6.62 6.51
C ILE A 72 -20.26 5.16 7.00
N ILE A 73 -19.95 4.24 6.10
CA ILE A 73 -19.81 2.81 6.43
C ILE A 73 -18.64 2.61 7.39
N GLY A 74 -17.50 3.26 7.14
CA GLY A 74 -16.35 3.21 8.04
C GLY A 74 -16.69 3.66 9.46
N ARG A 75 -17.46 4.75 9.60
CA ARG A 75 -17.93 5.22 10.92
C ARG A 75 -18.87 4.23 11.61
N VAL A 76 -19.78 3.59 10.85
CA VAL A 76 -20.68 2.56 11.39
C VAL A 76 -19.89 1.33 11.86
N ASP A 77 -18.89 0.90 11.08
CA ASP A 77 -18.05 -0.25 11.41
C ASP A 77 -17.17 0.04 12.64
N SER A 78 -16.63 1.26 12.78
CA SER A 78 -15.93 1.71 13.99
C SER A 78 -16.81 1.66 15.22
N ALA A 79 -18.02 2.25 15.14
CA ALA A 79 -18.96 2.24 16.26
C ALA A 79 -19.35 0.81 16.69
N ALA A 80 -19.50 -0.11 15.72
CA ALA A 80 -19.73 -1.51 16.01
C ALA A 80 -18.53 -2.19 16.70
N ALA A 81 -17.30 -1.87 16.28
CA ALA A 81 -16.07 -2.38 16.89
C ALA A 81 -15.86 -1.85 18.31
N GLU A 82 -16.11 -0.57 18.55
CA GLU A 82 -16.07 0.05 19.89
C GLU A 82 -17.06 -0.63 20.84
N LEU A 83 -18.29 -0.86 20.38
CA LEU A 83 -19.30 -1.57 21.16
C LEU A 83 -18.90 -3.02 21.44
N ALA A 84 -18.35 -3.73 20.45
CA ALA A 84 -17.87 -5.10 20.62
C ALA A 84 -16.72 -5.20 21.63
N ALA A 85 -15.82 -4.21 21.63
CA ALA A 85 -14.73 -4.13 22.60
C ALA A 85 -15.25 -3.84 24.02
N HIS A 86 -16.29 -3.01 24.15
CA HIS A 86 -16.93 -2.73 25.44
C HIS A 86 -17.61 -3.97 26.06
N VAL A 87 -18.09 -4.90 25.23
CA VAL A 87 -18.75 -6.14 25.66
C VAL A 87 -17.74 -7.28 25.97
N GLY A 88 -16.42 -7.02 25.90
CA GLY A 88 -15.40 -7.92 26.42
C GLY A 88 -14.91 -9.01 25.46
N LEU A 89 -15.11 -8.85 24.16
CA LEU A 89 -14.56 -9.79 23.17
C LEU A 89 -13.05 -9.55 23.00
N ARG A 90 -12.26 -10.43 23.63
CA ARG A 90 -10.80 -10.57 23.54
C ARG A 90 -10.27 -10.97 22.15
N ALA A 91 -11.10 -10.92 21.11
CA ALA A 91 -10.74 -11.22 19.74
C ALA A 91 -11.16 -10.06 18.85
N GLY A 92 -10.18 -9.31 18.35
CA GLY A 92 -10.40 -8.17 17.47
C GLY A 92 -9.61 -8.36 16.17
N ARG A 93 -9.93 -7.55 15.17
CA ARG A 93 -9.10 -7.38 13.98
C ARG A 93 -8.68 -5.92 13.92
N VAL A 94 -7.45 -5.66 13.53
CA VAL A 94 -6.96 -4.32 13.19
C VAL A 94 -6.31 -4.36 11.81
N ARG A 95 -6.63 -3.36 10.98
CA ARG A 95 -6.22 -3.26 9.58
C ARG A 95 -5.29 -2.07 9.43
N LEU A 96 -4.11 -2.32 8.89
CA LEU A 96 -3.05 -1.34 8.69
C LEU A 96 -2.76 -1.18 7.21
N ALA A 97 -2.83 0.04 6.70
CA ALA A 97 -2.21 0.44 5.44
C ALA A 97 -0.81 1.00 5.72
N ALA A 98 0.20 0.62 4.95
CA ALA A 98 1.54 1.21 5.08
C ALA A 98 2.32 1.14 3.76
N PHE A 99 3.24 2.09 3.57
CA PHE A 99 4.14 2.11 2.41
C PHE A 99 5.22 1.01 2.53
N PRO A 100 5.81 0.54 1.41
CA PRO A 100 6.66 -0.65 1.38
C PRO A 100 7.84 -0.60 2.37
N SER A 101 8.51 0.54 2.46
CA SER A 101 9.68 0.69 3.35
C SER A 101 9.33 0.66 4.85
N ALA A 102 8.11 1.02 5.26
CA ALA A 102 7.64 0.81 6.64
C ALA A 102 7.34 -0.67 6.90
N LEU A 103 6.72 -1.36 5.93
CA LEU A 103 6.43 -2.80 5.97
C LEU A 103 7.71 -3.66 6.00
N GLY A 104 8.79 -3.18 5.39
CA GLY A 104 10.10 -3.84 5.42
C GLY A 104 10.98 -3.50 6.62
N THR A 105 10.55 -2.64 7.55
CA THR A 105 11.38 -2.17 8.68
C THR A 105 10.68 -2.32 10.02
N PHE A 106 9.99 -1.27 10.51
CA PHE A 106 9.49 -1.22 11.88
C PHE A 106 8.10 -1.84 12.06
N VAL A 107 7.32 -2.02 11.00
CA VAL A 107 5.97 -2.63 11.11
C VAL A 107 6.04 -4.11 11.56
N PRO A 108 6.94 -4.97 11.04
CA PRO A 108 7.09 -6.34 11.53
C PRO A 108 7.45 -6.43 13.02
N GLU A 109 8.32 -5.55 13.52
CA GLU A 109 8.66 -5.48 14.94
C GLU A 109 7.45 -5.07 15.80
N ALA A 110 6.68 -4.09 15.33
CA ALA A 110 5.45 -3.66 16.00
C ALA A 110 4.39 -4.76 15.99
N ALA A 111 4.26 -5.50 14.89
CA ALA A 111 3.38 -6.66 14.79
C ALA A 111 3.78 -7.76 15.79
N ALA A 112 5.08 -8.03 15.96
CA ALA A 112 5.57 -8.99 16.94
C ALA A 112 5.31 -8.52 18.39
N LEU A 113 5.47 -7.23 18.67
CA LEU A 113 5.14 -6.66 19.97
C LEU A 113 3.63 -6.75 20.26
N LEU A 114 2.80 -6.41 19.27
CA LEU A 114 1.34 -6.47 19.35
C LEU A 114 0.86 -7.91 19.60
N ALA A 115 1.40 -8.89 18.87
CA ALA A 115 1.03 -10.30 19.02
C ALA A 115 1.36 -10.86 20.42
N ARG A 116 2.45 -10.38 21.05
CA ARG A 116 2.80 -10.75 22.43
C ARG A 116 1.87 -10.11 23.46
N GLY A 117 1.50 -8.85 23.29
CA GLY A 117 0.61 -8.13 24.20
C GLY A 117 -0.86 -8.49 24.05
N HIS A 118 -1.27 -8.87 22.83
CA HIS A 118 -2.66 -9.09 22.44
C HIS A 118 -2.80 -10.34 21.56
N PRO A 119 -2.64 -11.56 22.12
CA PRO A 119 -2.64 -12.80 21.33
C PRO A 119 -3.96 -13.13 20.61
N GLY A 120 -5.06 -12.48 20.99
CA GLY A 120 -6.35 -12.62 20.30
C GLY A 120 -6.59 -11.59 19.19
N LEU A 121 -5.64 -10.67 18.94
CA LEU A 121 -5.78 -9.62 17.94
C LEU A 121 -5.20 -10.05 16.60
N GLU A 122 -6.03 -10.05 15.55
CA GLU A 122 -5.61 -10.32 14.18
C GLU A 122 -5.18 -9.02 13.47
N LEU A 123 -3.91 -8.91 13.09
CA LEU A 123 -3.39 -7.80 12.28
C LEU A 123 -3.49 -8.15 10.78
N ARG A 124 -4.10 -7.26 9.99
CA ARG A 124 -4.11 -7.34 8.52
C ARG A 124 -3.33 -6.16 7.95
N LEU A 125 -2.37 -6.47 7.07
CA LEU A 125 -1.52 -5.49 6.41
C LEU A 125 -1.95 -5.31 4.96
N THR A 126 -1.97 -4.06 4.51
CA THR A 126 -2.12 -3.69 3.10
C THR A 126 -0.97 -2.77 2.74
N GLU A 127 -0.21 -3.14 1.71
CA GLU A 127 0.81 -2.28 1.13
C GLU A 127 0.16 -1.21 0.25
N THR A 128 0.41 0.07 0.57
CA THR A 128 -0.11 1.19 -0.21
C THR A 128 0.57 2.51 0.15
N GLU A 129 0.66 3.42 -0.82
CA GLU A 129 1.28 4.74 -0.69
C GLU A 129 0.29 5.80 -0.13
N PRO A 130 0.77 6.90 0.48
CA PRO A 130 -0.06 7.81 1.26
C PRO A 130 -1.33 8.42 0.63
N PRO A 131 -1.47 8.69 -0.68
CA PRO A 131 -2.78 9.15 -1.18
C PRO A 131 -3.86 8.06 -1.09
N GLU A 132 -3.51 6.81 -1.38
CA GLU A 132 -4.46 5.69 -1.31
C GLU A 132 -4.64 5.21 0.13
N ALA A 133 -3.57 5.14 0.94
CA ALA A 133 -3.65 4.78 2.36
C ALA A 133 -4.68 5.64 3.12
N LEU A 134 -4.67 6.95 2.86
CA LEU A 134 -5.60 7.90 3.47
C LEU A 134 -7.03 7.75 2.94
N ARG A 135 -7.21 7.50 1.64
CA ARG A 135 -8.52 7.19 1.07
C ARG A 135 -9.11 5.92 1.69
N MET A 136 -8.30 4.87 1.85
CA MET A 136 -8.69 3.64 2.52
C MET A 136 -9.07 3.86 3.99
N LEU A 137 -8.33 4.72 4.70
CA LEU A 137 -8.58 5.05 6.10
C LEU A 137 -9.91 5.80 6.25
N ARG A 138 -10.15 6.83 5.44
CA ARG A 138 -11.43 7.58 5.44
C ARG A 138 -12.61 6.68 5.09
N ALA A 139 -12.41 5.78 4.13
CA ALA A 139 -13.40 4.78 3.72
C ALA A 139 -13.63 3.66 4.75
N GLY A 140 -12.85 3.62 5.84
CA GLY A 140 -12.90 2.56 6.85
C GLY A 140 -12.46 1.18 6.35
N TYR A 141 -11.68 1.11 5.27
CA TYR A 141 -11.06 -0.14 4.82
C TYR A 141 -9.85 -0.53 5.67
N VAL A 142 -9.19 0.47 6.24
CA VAL A 142 -8.16 0.29 7.26
C VAL A 142 -8.52 1.09 8.50
N ASP A 143 -7.98 0.68 9.64
CA ASP A 143 -8.22 1.31 10.94
C ASP A 143 -7.08 2.28 11.31
N LEU A 144 -5.88 2.03 10.75
CA LEU A 144 -4.70 2.86 10.89
C LEU A 144 -3.94 2.90 9.55
N ALA A 145 -3.35 4.04 9.21
CA ALA A 145 -2.46 4.17 8.06
C ALA A 145 -1.11 4.73 8.48
N VAL A 146 -0.01 4.09 8.07
CA VAL A 146 1.33 4.65 8.19
C VAL A 146 1.66 5.38 6.89
N ILE A 147 1.85 6.68 7.00
CA ILE A 147 2.07 7.59 5.87
C ILE A 147 3.35 8.38 6.04
N PHE A 148 3.79 9.04 4.98
CA PHE A 148 4.83 10.06 5.07
C PHE A 148 4.37 11.38 4.43
N ARG A 149 4.96 12.48 4.87
CA ARG A 149 4.75 13.83 4.35
C ARG A 149 6.10 14.50 4.13
N TYR A 150 6.16 15.37 3.14
CA TYR A 150 7.25 16.34 2.99
C TYR A 150 6.76 17.71 3.49
N ASP A 151 7.67 18.66 3.74
CA ASP A 151 7.31 19.99 4.28
C ASP A 151 6.34 20.77 3.40
N ASP A 152 6.38 20.55 2.09
CA ASP A 152 5.52 21.15 1.08
C ASP A 152 4.18 20.41 0.89
N THR A 153 3.97 19.31 1.60
CA THR A 153 2.78 18.49 1.47
C THR A 153 1.57 19.19 2.08
N ALA A 154 0.55 19.42 1.25
CA ALA A 154 -0.73 19.97 1.68
C ALA A 154 -1.28 19.25 2.94
N PRO A 155 -1.94 19.97 3.85
CA PRO A 155 -2.59 19.36 5.01
C PRO A 155 -3.60 18.28 4.58
N GLU A 156 -3.75 17.25 5.42
CA GLU A 156 -4.75 16.21 5.18
C GLU A 156 -6.17 16.73 5.48
N ASP A 157 -7.17 16.17 4.78
CA ASP A 157 -8.57 16.57 4.96
C ASP A 157 -9.09 16.34 6.39
N ASP A 158 -10.15 17.07 6.73
CA ASP A 158 -10.82 17.06 8.03
C ASP A 158 -11.08 15.63 8.56
N GLY A 159 -10.76 15.43 9.84
CA GLY A 159 -10.97 14.18 10.56
C GLY A 159 -9.79 13.22 10.55
N ILE A 160 -8.73 13.48 9.77
CA ILE A 160 -7.46 12.75 9.88
C ILE A 160 -6.68 13.28 11.09
N ARG A 161 -6.31 12.37 12.00
CA ARG A 161 -5.42 12.67 13.13
C ARG A 161 -4.07 12.01 12.88
N LEU A 162 -2.99 12.78 13.08
CA LEU A 162 -1.63 12.32 12.84
C LEU A 162 -0.84 12.24 14.14
N VAL A 163 -0.16 11.12 14.35
CA VAL A 163 0.86 10.93 15.37
C VAL A 163 2.19 10.78 14.67
N HIS A 164 3.13 11.69 14.94
CA HIS A 164 4.49 11.61 14.41
C HIS A 164 5.20 10.38 14.96
N LEU A 165 5.80 9.60 14.07
CA LEU A 165 6.58 8.42 14.41
C LEU A 165 8.07 8.74 14.35
N LEU A 166 8.57 9.12 13.17
CA LEU A 166 9.98 9.39 12.93
C LEU A 166 10.20 10.33 11.75
N ASP A 167 11.43 10.82 11.64
CA ASP A 167 11.95 11.54 10.49
C ASP A 167 12.85 10.61 9.68
N ASP A 168 12.67 10.61 8.36
CA ASP A 168 13.33 9.70 7.41
C ASP A 168 14.05 10.52 6.32
N PRO A 169 15.37 10.74 6.46
CA PRO A 169 16.18 11.49 5.51
C PRO A 169 16.23 10.85 4.12
N SER A 170 16.42 11.65 3.08
CA SER A 170 16.60 11.17 1.71
C SER A 170 18.07 11.02 1.34
N TYR A 171 18.35 10.08 0.44
CA TYR A 171 19.68 9.76 -0.06
C TYR A 171 19.67 9.73 -1.59
N LEU A 172 20.68 10.34 -2.20
CA LEU A 172 21.02 10.11 -3.59
C LEU A 172 21.66 8.72 -3.69
N VAL A 173 21.03 7.85 -4.48
CA VAL A 173 21.52 6.51 -4.76
C VAL A 173 22.17 6.48 -6.13
N VAL A 174 23.41 6.03 -6.17
CA VAL A 174 24.28 6.02 -7.35
C VAL A 174 24.85 4.61 -7.57
N PRO A 175 25.26 4.26 -8.80
CA PRO A 175 25.99 3.01 -9.02
C PRO A 175 27.26 2.98 -8.16
N GLY A 176 27.62 1.81 -7.64
CA GLY A 176 28.89 1.60 -6.95
C GLY A 176 30.09 1.70 -7.90
N ASP A 177 31.30 1.74 -7.32
CA ASP A 177 32.54 1.85 -8.08
C ASP A 177 32.67 0.70 -9.09
N GLY A 178 32.61 1.01 -10.39
CA GLY A 178 32.70 0.03 -11.48
C GLY A 178 31.69 0.20 -12.62
N PHE A 179 30.61 0.99 -12.42
CA PHE A 179 29.61 1.29 -13.45
C PHE A 179 29.53 2.80 -13.72
N PRO A 180 30.08 3.32 -14.83
CA PRO A 180 29.88 4.72 -15.20
C PRO A 180 28.38 4.96 -15.49
N VAL A 181 27.80 6.01 -14.91
CA VAL A 181 26.45 6.46 -15.24
C VAL A 181 26.43 6.81 -16.73
N SER A 182 25.50 6.22 -17.49
CA SER A 182 25.36 6.54 -18.91
C SER A 182 25.00 8.03 -19.08
N ALA A 183 25.94 8.82 -19.61
CA ALA A 183 25.68 10.21 -20.00
C ALA A 183 24.63 10.24 -21.12
N GLY A 184 23.69 11.18 -21.05
CA GLY A 184 22.58 11.27 -22.00
C GLY A 184 23.04 11.49 -23.44
N SER A 185 23.02 10.43 -24.25
CA SER A 185 23.02 10.53 -25.71
C SER A 185 21.90 9.65 -26.27
N GLY A 186 20.81 10.29 -26.74
CA GLY A 186 19.77 9.71 -27.61
C GLY A 186 19.13 8.40 -27.13
N GLY A 187 17.98 8.47 -26.46
CA GLY A 187 17.31 7.28 -25.92
C GLY A 187 16.58 6.42 -26.96
N PRO A 188 16.41 5.11 -26.73
CA PRO A 188 15.16 4.44 -27.04
C PRO A 188 14.08 4.91 -26.04
N GLY A 189 12.86 5.12 -26.54
CA GLY A 189 11.75 5.78 -25.84
C GLY A 189 11.37 5.16 -24.50
N SER A 190 10.70 5.98 -23.68
CA SER A 190 10.12 5.64 -22.38
C SER A 190 9.45 4.26 -22.38
N ALA A 191 10.16 3.27 -21.84
CA ALA A 191 9.55 2.02 -21.46
C ALA A 191 8.92 2.25 -20.09
N ASP A 192 7.61 2.48 -20.09
CA ASP A 192 6.77 2.35 -18.91
C ASP A 192 6.88 0.88 -18.47
N LEU A 193 7.73 0.59 -17.49
CA LEU A 193 7.75 -0.69 -16.80
C LEU A 193 6.55 -0.69 -15.86
N GLY A 194 5.38 -0.76 -16.47
CA GLY A 194 4.10 -0.81 -15.79
C GLY A 194 4.11 -1.96 -14.79
N SER A 195 3.63 -1.65 -13.58
CA SER A 195 3.00 -2.59 -12.67
C SER A 195 2.41 -3.77 -13.46
N ALA A 196 3.02 -4.95 -13.30
CA ALA A 196 2.58 -6.16 -13.96
C ALA A 196 1.25 -6.61 -13.33
N ALA A 197 0.16 -5.99 -13.75
CA ALA A 197 -1.11 -6.67 -13.88
C ALA A 197 -1.00 -7.56 -15.13
N LEU A 198 -0.85 -8.86 -14.91
CA LEU A 198 -1.08 -9.88 -15.93
C LEU A 198 -2.45 -9.64 -16.57
N GLU A 199 -2.52 -9.43 -17.89
CA GLU A 199 -3.55 -10.08 -18.72
C GLU A 199 -3.02 -10.37 -20.13
N MET A 200 -3.11 -11.66 -20.45
CA MET A 200 -2.99 -12.24 -21.78
C MET A 200 -4.06 -11.67 -22.71
N SER A 201 -3.72 -11.39 -23.97
CA SER A 201 -4.46 -11.85 -25.16
C SER A 201 -3.88 -11.16 -26.40
N ASP A 202 -2.98 -11.87 -27.06
CA ASP A 202 -2.57 -11.59 -28.43
C ASP A 202 -3.65 -12.08 -29.41
N LEU A 203 -3.57 -11.59 -30.66
CA LEU A 203 -4.36 -11.92 -31.86
C LEU A 203 -5.56 -11.02 -32.17
N GLY A 204 -5.36 -10.17 -33.19
CA GLY A 204 -6.32 -9.19 -33.68
C GLY A 204 -7.46 -9.72 -34.55
N MET A 205 -8.26 -8.77 -35.04
CA MET A 205 -8.68 -8.60 -36.44
C MET A 205 -9.70 -7.46 -36.57
N SER A 206 -9.36 -6.51 -37.45
CA SER A 206 -10.23 -5.72 -38.36
C SER A 206 -11.13 -4.58 -37.86
N GLY A 207 -10.96 -3.40 -38.50
CA GLY A 207 -11.80 -2.18 -38.44
C GLY A 207 -13.21 -2.36 -39.06
N PRO A 208 -13.98 -1.28 -39.40
CA PRO A 208 -13.60 0.05 -39.94
C PRO A 208 -14.15 1.21 -39.05
N GLY A 209 -14.01 2.52 -39.26
CA GLY A 209 -13.62 3.40 -40.36
C GLY A 209 -14.55 4.64 -40.35
N ALA A 210 -13.95 5.84 -40.50
CA ALA A 210 -14.53 7.13 -40.91
C ALA A 210 -15.31 8.03 -39.91
N GLY A 211 -14.90 9.31 -39.86
CA GLY A 211 -15.82 10.44 -39.65
C GLY A 211 -15.33 11.59 -38.76
N GLY A 212 -14.48 12.50 -39.27
CA GLY A 212 -14.41 13.89 -38.76
C GLY A 212 -15.70 14.67 -39.12
N PRO A 213 -15.99 15.84 -38.52
CA PRO A 213 -15.17 17.07 -38.59
C PRO A 213 -14.99 17.75 -37.20
N GLY A 214 -13.96 18.56 -36.92
CA GLY A 214 -13.71 19.89 -37.47
C GLY A 214 -14.68 20.93 -36.87
N THR A 215 -14.22 21.81 -35.96
CA THR A 215 -14.67 23.22 -35.76
C THR A 215 -13.97 23.88 -34.55
N THR A 216 -12.99 24.72 -34.87
CA THR A 216 -12.61 26.06 -34.34
C THR A 216 -12.81 26.44 -32.86
N CYS A 217 -11.72 26.89 -32.25
CA CYS A 217 -11.67 27.89 -31.19
C CYS A 217 -12.09 29.29 -31.70
N PRO A 218 -12.73 30.12 -30.85
CA PRO A 218 -12.67 31.57 -30.98
C PRO A 218 -11.82 32.17 -29.85
N GLY A 219 -10.91 33.08 -30.23
CA GLY A 219 -10.31 34.07 -29.34
C GLY A 219 -11.01 35.43 -29.46
N ALA A 220 -10.92 36.22 -28.40
CA ALA A 220 -10.97 37.69 -28.39
C ALA A 220 -10.42 38.12 -27.01
N ALA A 221 -9.23 38.75 -26.96
CA ALA A 221 -9.03 40.20 -26.93
C ALA A 221 -9.58 40.84 -25.64
N GLY A 222 -8.86 41.61 -24.83
CA GLY A 222 -7.58 42.31 -24.95
C GLY A 222 -7.73 43.58 -24.11
N SER A 223 -6.81 43.87 -23.19
CA SER A 223 -6.67 45.17 -22.51
C SER A 223 -5.32 45.23 -21.76
N GLU A 224 -4.48 46.18 -22.14
CA GLU A 224 -3.27 46.69 -21.48
C GLU A 224 -3.30 48.22 -21.60
N PRO A 225 -2.43 49.02 -20.92
CA PRO A 225 -1.67 48.80 -19.68
C PRO A 225 -1.79 50.00 -18.70
N GLY A 226 -1.44 49.78 -17.42
CA GLY A 226 -1.29 50.85 -16.43
C GLY A 226 0.05 50.73 -15.68
N ARG A 227 0.98 51.64 -15.95
CA ARG A 227 2.26 51.77 -15.23
C ARG A 227 2.07 52.53 -13.92
N SER A 228 2.55 51.97 -12.81
CA SER A 228 3.19 52.71 -11.70
C SER A 228 3.80 51.71 -10.70
N GLY A 229 5.12 51.76 -10.49
CA GLY A 229 5.75 51.30 -9.23
C GLY A 229 6.16 52.52 -8.40
N PRO A 230 6.99 52.39 -7.35
CA PRO A 230 7.53 51.15 -6.75
C PRO A 230 7.45 51.13 -5.20
N ASP A 231 8.16 50.16 -4.61
CA ASP A 231 8.64 50.03 -3.22
C ASP A 231 7.93 49.03 -2.29
N GLY A 232 8.70 48.04 -1.81
CA GLY A 232 8.28 47.20 -0.69
C GLY A 232 8.88 45.80 -0.48
N GLY A 233 10.17 45.57 -0.80
CA GLY A 233 10.98 44.59 -0.06
C GLY A 233 10.73 43.08 -0.29
N VAL A 234 11.33 42.54 -1.36
CA VAL A 234 11.70 41.11 -1.40
C VAL A 234 12.87 40.91 -0.44
N ARG A 235 12.64 40.19 0.66
CA ARG A 235 13.73 39.69 1.50
C ARG A 235 14.44 38.57 0.75
N GLY A 236 15.62 38.89 0.21
CA GLY A 236 16.55 37.92 -0.32
C GLY A 236 17.02 36.96 0.78
N GLY A 237 16.71 35.68 0.62
CA GLY A 237 17.52 34.61 1.17
C GLY A 237 18.68 34.39 0.22
N GLY A 238 19.90 34.65 0.68
CA GLY A 238 21.11 34.59 -0.13
C GLY A 238 21.32 33.19 -0.72
N GLY A 239 21.28 33.11 -2.05
CA GLY A 239 21.81 31.97 -2.78
C GLY A 239 23.30 31.86 -2.51
N VAL A 240 23.71 30.74 -1.92
CA VAL A 240 25.11 30.33 -1.88
C VAL A 240 25.39 29.59 -3.20
N PRO A 241 26.33 30.04 -4.05
CA PRO A 241 26.70 29.31 -5.25
C PRO A 241 27.66 28.17 -4.87
N GLY A 242 27.12 26.97 -4.73
CA GLY A 242 27.88 25.73 -4.60
C GLY A 242 27.01 24.58 -5.06
N GLY A 243 27.28 24.03 -6.25
CA GLY A 243 26.44 22.98 -6.83
C GLY A 243 26.28 21.81 -5.86
N GLY A 244 25.05 21.60 -5.39
CA GLY A 244 24.74 20.56 -4.42
C GLY A 244 25.02 19.16 -4.98
N VAL A 245 25.00 18.16 -4.10
CA VAL A 245 25.11 16.72 -4.46
C VAL A 245 24.16 16.35 -5.62
N LEU A 246 23.00 17.00 -5.65
CA LEU A 246 21.99 16.87 -6.69
C LEU A 246 22.36 17.59 -8.01
N GLY A 247 22.81 18.85 -7.93
CA GLY A 247 23.22 19.64 -9.09
C GLY A 247 24.39 19.01 -9.88
N ALA A 248 25.29 18.30 -9.18
CA ALA A 248 26.36 17.51 -9.81
C ALA A 248 25.86 16.31 -10.65
N ARG A 249 24.55 16.04 -10.66
CA ARG A 249 23.88 14.98 -11.42
C ARG A 249 22.81 15.51 -12.38
N ARG A 250 22.84 16.81 -12.70
CA ARG A 250 21.87 17.45 -13.61
C ARG A 250 21.76 16.79 -14.99
N ASP A 251 22.86 16.23 -15.50
CA ASP A 251 22.93 15.60 -16.83
C ASP A 251 22.76 14.06 -16.77
N ALA A 252 22.48 13.50 -15.59
CA ALA A 252 22.23 12.08 -15.41
C ALA A 252 20.79 11.71 -15.80
N ARG A 253 20.57 10.43 -16.10
CA ARG A 253 19.23 9.84 -16.18
C ARG A 253 18.71 9.56 -14.78
N TRP A 254 17.43 9.82 -14.55
CA TRP A 254 16.78 9.66 -13.25
C TRP A 254 15.76 8.52 -13.27
N ILE A 255 15.67 7.80 -12.16
CA ILE A 255 14.64 6.81 -11.87
C ILE A 255 13.75 7.41 -10.78
N ALA A 256 12.48 7.63 -11.10
CA ALA A 256 11.52 8.25 -10.19
C ALA A 256 10.72 7.19 -9.40
N GLY A 257 10.40 7.52 -8.15
CA GLY A 257 9.62 6.68 -7.24
C GLY A 257 8.10 6.80 -7.42
N CYS A 258 7.37 6.46 -6.35
CA CYS A 258 5.92 6.70 -6.24
C CYS A 258 5.55 8.19 -6.43
N GLU A 259 4.27 8.49 -6.60
CA GLU A 259 3.76 9.84 -6.89
C GLU A 259 4.35 10.94 -5.99
N ARG A 260 4.31 10.75 -4.66
CA ARG A 260 4.83 11.75 -3.71
C ARG A 260 6.35 11.87 -3.75
N CYS A 261 7.07 10.75 -3.87
CA CYS A 261 8.53 10.75 -4.00
C CYS A 261 8.99 11.41 -5.30
N ARG A 262 8.24 11.22 -6.40
CA ARG A 262 8.52 11.85 -7.69
C ARG A 262 8.30 13.36 -7.63
N SER A 263 7.18 13.83 -7.07
CA SER A 263 6.94 15.27 -6.92
C SER A 263 8.06 15.92 -6.10
N HIS A 264 8.39 15.34 -4.95
CA HIS A 264 9.49 15.82 -4.11
C HIS A 264 10.84 15.85 -4.84
N LEU A 265 11.16 14.82 -5.64
CA LEU A 265 12.37 14.80 -6.47
C LEU A 265 12.41 15.95 -7.47
N LEU A 266 11.29 16.22 -8.15
CA LEU A 266 11.18 17.33 -9.11
C LEU A 266 11.39 18.68 -8.42
N ASP A 267 10.79 18.86 -7.23
CA ASP A 267 10.93 20.09 -6.45
C ASP A 267 12.38 20.29 -5.98
N LEU A 268 13.06 19.23 -5.51
CA LEU A 268 14.48 19.29 -5.17
C LEU A 268 15.36 19.68 -6.37
N CYS A 269 15.10 19.10 -7.55
CA CYS A 269 15.87 19.44 -8.75
C CYS A 269 15.62 20.89 -9.21
N ALA A 270 14.36 21.33 -9.14
CA ALA A 270 13.97 22.69 -9.49
C ALA A 270 14.61 23.73 -8.56
N GLN A 271 14.72 23.44 -7.25
CA GLN A 271 15.43 24.29 -6.29
C GLN A 271 16.93 24.42 -6.60
N GLU A 272 17.54 23.39 -7.19
CA GLU A 272 18.92 23.39 -7.70
C GLU A 272 19.03 23.94 -9.13
N GLY A 273 17.93 24.39 -9.74
CA GLY A 273 17.89 25.07 -11.02
C GLY A 273 17.94 24.16 -12.26
N PHE A 274 17.50 22.91 -12.15
CA PHE A 274 17.39 22.01 -13.31
C PHE A 274 16.14 21.13 -13.29
N GLU A 275 15.73 20.66 -14.47
CA GLU A 275 14.67 19.65 -14.63
C GLU A 275 15.31 18.30 -14.97
N PRO A 276 15.05 17.22 -14.19
CA PRO A 276 15.72 15.93 -14.38
C PRO A 276 15.12 15.16 -15.57
N VAL A 277 15.97 14.46 -16.33
CA VAL A 277 15.51 13.52 -17.36
C VAL A 277 15.09 12.20 -16.71
N ILE A 278 13.80 12.04 -16.47
CA ILE A 278 13.22 10.79 -15.93
C ILE A 278 13.18 9.73 -17.03
N ALA A 279 13.98 8.68 -16.86
CA ALA A 279 14.08 7.57 -17.79
C ALA A 279 13.15 6.39 -17.41
N PHE A 280 12.88 6.22 -16.12
CA PHE A 280 12.09 5.13 -15.55
C PHE A 280 11.25 5.64 -14.38
N THR A 281 10.10 5.03 -14.14
CA THR A 281 9.27 5.28 -12.95
C THR A 281 8.84 3.94 -12.36
N THR A 282 9.03 3.75 -11.06
CA THR A 282 8.57 2.57 -10.31
C THR A 282 8.61 2.85 -8.81
N ASP A 283 7.65 2.30 -8.06
CA ASP A 283 7.56 2.36 -6.61
C ASP A 283 8.25 1.17 -5.90
N ASP A 284 8.71 0.16 -6.65
CA ASP A 284 9.44 -0.99 -6.11
C ASP A 284 10.89 -0.61 -5.77
N ILE A 285 11.17 -0.54 -4.48
CA ILE A 285 12.48 -0.14 -3.95
C ILE A 285 13.62 -1.08 -4.34
N VAL A 286 13.33 -2.35 -4.64
CA VAL A 286 14.32 -3.34 -5.09
C VAL A 286 14.60 -3.12 -6.58
N ALA A 287 13.55 -2.93 -7.38
CA ALA A 287 13.69 -2.65 -8.81
C ALA A 287 14.44 -1.34 -9.09
N VAL A 288 14.14 -0.27 -8.34
CA VAL A 288 14.87 1.01 -8.46
C VAL A 288 16.37 0.80 -8.21
N GLN A 289 16.73 0.09 -7.15
CA GLN A 289 18.15 -0.12 -6.80
C GLN A 289 18.86 -1.04 -7.81
N ALA A 290 18.18 -2.04 -8.36
CA ALA A 290 18.73 -2.89 -9.42
C ALA A 290 19.00 -2.09 -10.70
N LEU A 291 18.11 -1.16 -11.07
CA LEU A 291 18.31 -0.25 -12.21
C LEU A 291 19.52 0.67 -11.99
N VAL A 292 19.67 1.22 -10.78
CA VAL A 292 20.85 2.03 -10.43
C VAL A 292 22.12 1.17 -10.48
N ALA A 293 22.11 -0.02 -9.88
CA ALA A 293 23.24 -0.95 -9.90
C ALA A 293 23.67 -1.33 -11.32
N ALA A 294 22.72 -1.42 -12.26
CA ALA A 294 22.97 -1.68 -13.67
C ALA A 294 23.47 -0.44 -14.46
N GLY A 295 23.63 0.72 -13.81
CA GLY A 295 24.10 1.96 -14.45
C GLY A 295 23.05 2.69 -15.28
N MET A 296 21.76 2.36 -15.10
CA MET A 296 20.65 2.93 -15.90
C MET A 296 20.23 4.34 -15.47
N GLY A 297 20.75 4.82 -14.34
CA GLY A 297 20.50 6.16 -13.82
C GLY A 297 20.86 6.29 -12.34
N VAL A 298 20.40 7.40 -11.76
CA VAL A 298 20.44 7.68 -10.32
C VAL A 298 19.02 7.88 -9.80
N THR A 299 18.85 7.86 -8.48
CA THR A 299 17.54 8.11 -7.84
C THR A 299 17.71 8.80 -6.49
N ALA A 300 16.62 9.34 -5.95
CA ALA A 300 16.53 9.72 -4.55
C ALA A 300 15.65 8.69 -3.81
N LEU A 301 16.20 8.01 -2.81
CA LEU A 301 15.46 7.08 -1.96
C LEU A 301 15.45 7.54 -0.51
N PRO A 302 14.34 7.34 0.21
CA PRO A 302 14.31 7.57 1.63
C PRO A 302 15.13 6.51 2.37
N GLY A 303 15.62 6.88 3.54
CA GLY A 303 16.45 6.06 4.38
C GLY A 303 15.83 4.71 4.76
N LEU A 304 14.54 4.69 5.12
CA LEU A 304 13.81 3.46 5.39
C LEU A 304 13.80 2.49 4.20
N ALA A 305 13.84 2.98 2.95
CA ALA A 305 13.90 2.10 1.78
C ALA A 305 15.25 1.39 1.69
N LEU A 306 16.34 2.12 1.96
CA LEU A 306 17.69 1.55 2.02
C LEU A 306 17.87 0.62 3.24
N GLN A 307 17.19 0.90 4.35
CA GLN A 307 17.20 0.01 5.52
C GLN A 307 16.40 -1.28 5.25
N ALA A 308 15.25 -1.20 4.57
CA ALA A 308 14.46 -2.35 4.18
C ALA A 308 15.23 -3.26 3.21
N HIS A 309 15.94 -2.65 2.26
CA HIS A 309 16.82 -3.35 1.34
C HIS A 309 17.88 -2.40 0.80
N ARG A 310 19.16 -2.81 0.84
CA ARG A 310 20.25 -2.11 0.17
C ARG A 310 20.95 -3.05 -0.81
N HIS A 311 20.91 -2.70 -2.09
CA HIS A 311 21.67 -3.44 -3.10
C HIS A 311 23.18 -3.26 -2.86
N PRO A 312 24.01 -4.32 -2.91
CA PRO A 312 25.44 -4.21 -2.60
C PRO A 312 26.23 -3.34 -3.58
N ALA A 313 25.78 -3.25 -4.83
CA ALA A 313 26.41 -2.45 -5.87
C ALA A 313 25.87 -1.01 -6.00
N VAL A 314 25.24 -0.46 -4.94
CA VAL A 314 24.84 0.96 -4.93
C VAL A 314 25.48 1.76 -3.78
N GLY A 315 25.96 2.95 -4.12
CA GLY A 315 26.34 3.98 -3.17
C GLY A 315 25.12 4.79 -2.73
N ALA A 316 25.13 5.28 -1.49
CA ALA A 316 24.09 6.16 -0.96
C ALA A 316 24.77 7.39 -0.33
N ILE A 317 24.38 8.58 -0.76
CA ILE A 317 24.89 9.87 -0.28
C ILE A 317 23.70 10.63 0.27
N GLU A 318 23.72 11.01 1.54
CA GLU A 318 22.63 11.78 2.15
C GLU A 318 22.40 13.09 1.39
N LEU A 319 21.13 13.47 1.20
CA LEU A 319 20.71 14.74 0.60
C LEU A 319 20.35 15.71 1.74
N PRO A 320 21.23 16.68 2.06
CA PRO A 320 20.99 17.60 3.16
C PRO A 320 19.70 18.40 2.94
N GLY A 321 18.91 18.55 4.01
CA GLY A 321 17.65 19.31 3.96
C GLY A 321 16.49 18.59 3.28
N SER A 322 16.68 17.36 2.79
CA SER A 322 15.59 16.53 2.28
C SER A 322 15.25 15.45 3.30
N THR A 323 14.12 15.60 3.98
CA THR A 323 13.61 14.63 4.95
C THR A 323 12.11 14.49 4.78
N ARG A 324 11.60 13.27 4.84
CA ARG A 324 10.16 13.02 4.96
C ARG A 324 9.82 12.71 6.41
N HIS A 325 8.65 13.13 6.85
CA HIS A 325 8.13 12.91 8.18
C HIS A 325 7.11 11.77 8.13
N VAL A 326 7.34 10.71 8.91
CA VAL A 326 6.51 9.51 8.95
C VAL A 326 5.50 9.63 10.09
N TYR A 327 4.23 9.36 9.80
CA TYR A 327 3.13 9.46 10.74
C TYR A 327 2.29 8.18 10.76
N ALA A 328 1.73 7.86 11.93
CA ALA A 328 0.54 7.04 12.03
C ALA A 328 -0.70 7.95 11.92
N ALA A 329 -1.63 7.59 11.06
CA ALA A 329 -2.87 8.30 10.81
C ALA A 329 -4.07 7.46 11.27
N THR A 330 -4.99 8.10 11.98
CA THR A 330 -6.33 7.57 12.30
C THR A 330 -7.40 8.53 11.79
N TYR A 331 -8.65 8.08 11.72
CA TYR A 331 -9.77 8.89 11.22
C TYR A 331 -10.93 8.94 12.21
N GLY A 332 -11.48 10.13 12.40
CA GLY A 332 -12.59 10.39 13.31
C GLY A 332 -12.16 10.91 14.68
N GLU A 333 -13.15 11.19 15.53
CA GLU A 333 -12.94 11.69 16.89
C GLU A 333 -12.51 10.58 17.84
N PRO A 334 -11.64 10.87 18.83
CA PRO A 334 -11.30 9.91 19.87
C PRO A 334 -12.50 9.58 20.78
N PRO A 335 -12.47 8.45 21.51
CA PRO A 335 -11.35 7.51 21.61
C PRO A 335 -11.25 6.57 20.39
N ASP A 336 -10.02 6.22 20.02
CA ASP A 336 -9.78 5.16 19.03
C ASP A 336 -10.23 3.80 19.59
N PRO A 337 -10.67 2.85 18.73
CA PRO A 337 -10.95 1.49 19.15
C PRO A 337 -9.72 0.86 19.84
N PRO A 338 -9.89 0.03 20.89
CA PRO A 338 -8.74 -0.50 21.66
C PRO A 338 -7.71 -1.26 20.82
N ALA A 339 -8.15 -1.93 19.76
CA ALA A 339 -7.28 -2.61 18.80
C ALA A 339 -6.39 -1.63 18.01
N THR A 340 -6.95 -0.50 17.59
CA THR A 340 -6.24 0.59 16.92
C THR A 340 -5.26 1.26 17.87
N THR A 341 -5.69 1.53 19.12
CA THR A 341 -4.81 2.08 20.17
C THR A 341 -3.62 1.17 20.44
N ALA A 342 -3.85 -0.13 20.62
CA ALA A 342 -2.77 -1.10 20.86
C ALA A 342 -1.75 -1.15 19.71
N LEU A 343 -2.22 -1.11 18.45
CA LEU A 343 -1.33 -1.05 17.29
C LEU A 343 -0.53 0.26 17.25
N LEU A 344 -1.18 1.40 17.50
CA LEU A 344 -0.53 2.71 17.54
C LEU A 344 0.55 2.77 18.63
N GLU A 345 0.27 2.24 19.81
CA GLU A 345 1.22 2.12 20.91
C GLU A 345 2.41 1.22 20.54
N ALA A 346 2.16 0.08 19.89
CA ALA A 346 3.20 -0.82 19.44
C ALA A 346 4.14 -0.15 18.41
N LEU A 347 3.57 0.53 17.40
CA LEU A 347 4.33 1.28 16.39
C LEU A 347 5.20 2.37 17.05
N THR A 348 4.58 3.17 17.92
CA THR A 348 5.28 4.26 18.64
C THR A 348 6.40 3.73 19.52
N SER A 349 6.18 2.59 20.20
CA SER A 349 7.17 1.98 21.10
C SER A 349 8.39 1.48 20.34
N VAL A 350 8.19 0.79 19.21
CA VAL A 350 9.28 0.28 18.37
C VAL A 350 10.14 1.42 17.84
N VAL A 351 9.51 2.45 17.27
CA VAL A 351 10.21 3.58 16.69
C VAL A 351 10.98 4.38 17.75
N ARG A 352 10.44 4.53 18.96
CA ARG A 352 11.14 5.17 20.07
C ARG A 352 12.32 4.36 20.61
N ALA A 353 12.21 3.04 20.62
CA ALA A 353 13.27 2.16 21.14
C ALA A 353 14.47 2.06 20.19
N ALA A 354 14.25 2.20 18.88
CA ALA A 354 15.27 2.14 17.85
C ALA A 354 15.24 3.41 17.00
N PRO A 355 15.87 4.52 17.45
CA PRO A 355 15.91 5.75 16.66
C PRO A 355 16.55 5.47 15.30
N TYR A 356 15.89 5.95 14.24
CA TYR A 356 16.27 5.74 12.85
C TYR A 356 17.77 6.00 12.64
N ARG A 357 18.46 5.01 12.06
CA ARG A 357 19.84 5.12 11.58
C ARG A 357 20.01 4.26 10.36
N LEU A 358 20.45 4.85 9.25
CA LEU A 358 20.87 4.06 8.10
C LEU A 358 22.13 3.27 8.47
N PRO A 359 22.12 1.93 8.38
CA PRO A 359 23.33 1.16 8.60
C PRO A 359 24.41 1.57 7.58
N GLY A 360 25.66 1.68 8.04
CA GLY A 360 26.81 1.82 7.14
C GLY A 360 26.87 0.67 6.12
N PRO A 361 27.65 0.80 5.05
CA PRO A 361 27.63 -0.12 3.89
C PRO A 361 27.93 -1.61 4.19
N ASP A 362 28.34 -1.96 5.42
CA ASP A 362 28.90 -3.27 5.78
C ASP A 362 28.15 -4.07 6.87
N ARG A 363 26.91 -3.73 7.23
CA ARG A 363 26.20 -4.55 8.21
C ARG A 363 25.48 -5.73 7.53
N ALA A 364 26.17 -6.88 7.48
CA ALA A 364 25.50 -8.17 7.32
C ALA A 364 24.35 -8.28 8.33
N PRO A 365 23.21 -8.91 7.99
CA PRO A 365 22.12 -9.08 8.94
C PRO A 365 22.66 -9.78 10.18
N ASP A 366 22.37 -9.22 11.37
CA ASP A 366 22.64 -9.90 12.63
C ASP A 366 22.02 -11.29 12.53
N ARG A 367 22.88 -12.32 12.56
CA ARG A 367 22.43 -13.72 12.64
C ARG A 367 21.46 -13.77 13.82
N ALA A 368 20.22 -14.21 13.57
CA ALA A 368 19.33 -14.60 14.64
C ALA A 368 20.13 -15.47 15.63
N PRO A 369 19.99 -15.29 16.95
CA PRO A 369 20.72 -16.11 17.90
C PRO A 369 20.44 -17.57 17.55
N ASP A 370 21.51 -18.31 17.29
CA ASP A 370 21.50 -19.71 16.92
C ASP A 370 20.67 -20.43 17.97
N ARG A 371 19.41 -20.75 17.64
CA ARG A 371 18.68 -21.75 18.39
C ARG A 371 19.30 -23.05 17.94
N ALA A 372 20.27 -23.51 18.73
CA ALA A 372 20.73 -24.89 18.68
C ALA A 372 19.48 -25.78 18.64
N LEU A 373 19.22 -26.35 17.47
CA LEU A 373 18.35 -27.49 17.33
C LEU A 373 19.18 -28.64 17.92
N ASP A 374 18.77 -29.11 19.10
CA ASP A 374 19.21 -30.39 19.62
C ASP A 374 18.73 -31.49 18.65
N GLU A 375 19.54 -31.77 17.64
CA GLU A 375 19.47 -32.95 16.79
C GLU A 375 20.46 -33.98 17.31
N ASP A 376 20.11 -34.66 18.40
CA ASP A 376 20.70 -35.95 18.77
C ASP A 376 19.57 -36.95 18.96
N SER A 377 19.07 -37.46 17.84
CA SER A 377 18.28 -38.69 17.76
C SER A 377 18.32 -39.16 16.31
N GLU A 378 19.36 -39.93 15.96
CA GLU A 378 19.29 -41.14 15.13
C GLU A 378 20.69 -41.52 14.58
N GLU A 379 21.43 -42.36 15.32
CA GLU A 379 22.38 -43.31 14.72
C GLU A 379 22.11 -44.73 15.22
N ASN A 380 21.40 -45.47 14.35
CA ASN A 380 21.73 -46.79 13.81
C ASN A 380 22.22 -47.94 14.73
N MET A 381 21.35 -48.95 14.82
CA MET A 381 21.57 -50.41 14.70
C MET A 381 22.91 -51.04 15.14
N GLY A 382 22.78 -51.97 16.10
CA GLY A 382 23.10 -53.38 15.84
C GLY A 382 24.20 -54.01 16.69
N GLU A 383 23.82 -54.80 17.69
CA GLU A 383 24.55 -56.00 18.12
C GLU A 383 23.60 -56.87 18.97
N GLY A 384 23.34 -58.10 18.51
CA GLY A 384 22.64 -59.14 19.28
C GLY A 384 23.62 -59.87 20.21
N PRO A 385 23.11 -60.70 21.14
CA PRO A 385 23.32 -62.13 20.94
C PRO A 385 22.18 -63.07 21.38
N GLU A 386 22.13 -64.21 20.69
CA GLU A 386 21.91 -65.60 21.16
C GLU A 386 20.66 -66.01 21.97
N GLY A 387 19.96 -67.05 21.47
CA GLY A 387 19.61 -68.21 22.29
C GLY A 387 18.14 -68.69 22.38
N ASP A 388 17.63 -69.33 21.31
CA ASP A 388 16.79 -70.56 21.22
C ASP A 388 15.51 -70.78 22.11
N PRO A 389 14.65 -71.81 21.90
CA PRO A 389 13.26 -71.60 21.50
C PRO A 389 12.24 -72.34 22.42
N GLY A 390 10.94 -72.18 22.19
CA GLY A 390 9.98 -73.04 22.87
C GLY A 390 8.51 -72.75 22.56
N GLU A 391 7.92 -73.68 21.81
CA GLU A 391 6.51 -74.09 21.83
C GLU A 391 5.42 -73.13 21.27
N GLY A 392 4.79 -73.58 20.17
CA GLY A 392 3.40 -73.22 19.84
C GLY A 392 2.39 -74.00 20.74
N PRO A 393 1.11 -74.19 20.35
CA PRO A 393 0.45 -73.71 19.13
C PRO A 393 -1.01 -73.20 19.36
N GLU A 394 -1.72 -72.96 18.26
CA GLU A 394 -3.19 -73.12 18.07
C GLU A 394 -4.18 -72.06 18.57
N GLY A 395 -5.06 -71.64 17.64
CA GLY A 395 -6.29 -70.90 17.95
C GLY A 395 -6.90 -70.04 16.83
N ARG A 396 -7.25 -70.64 15.69
CA ARG A 396 -8.32 -70.11 14.78
C ARG A 396 -9.66 -70.76 15.22
N PRO A 397 -10.87 -70.35 14.76
CA PRO A 397 -11.23 -69.27 13.82
C PRO A 397 -12.54 -68.48 14.14
N ASP A 398 -12.86 -67.57 13.23
CA ASP A 398 -14.20 -67.28 12.67
C ASP A 398 -15.19 -66.29 13.32
N GLY A 399 -15.85 -65.51 12.45
CA GLY A 399 -17.08 -64.79 12.79
C GLY A 399 -17.30 -63.38 12.20
N ARG A 400 -17.30 -63.21 10.87
CA ARG A 400 -18.07 -62.13 10.19
C ARG A 400 -19.52 -62.64 9.94
N PRO A 401 -20.47 -61.85 9.38
CA PRO A 401 -20.90 -60.45 9.61
C PRO A 401 -22.47 -60.34 9.64
N ARG A 402 -23.04 -59.10 9.67
CA ARG A 402 -24.32 -58.59 9.06
C ARG A 402 -25.00 -57.58 9.99
N SER A 403 -25.18 -56.30 9.63
CA SER A 403 -26.07 -55.65 8.64
C SER A 403 -27.58 -55.71 8.96
N ARG A 404 -28.21 -54.52 9.03
CA ARG A 404 -29.61 -54.14 8.66
C ARG A 404 -29.83 -52.67 9.10
N ARG A 405 -29.96 -51.67 8.21
CA ARG A 405 -31.11 -51.24 7.38
C ARG A 405 -32.44 -51.13 8.14
N GLY A 406 -33.01 -49.91 8.12
CA GLY A 406 -34.43 -49.63 8.42
C GLY A 406 -34.70 -48.13 8.54
N ALA A 407 -35.38 -47.54 7.57
CA ALA A 407 -35.72 -46.11 7.42
C ALA A 407 -37.13 -45.79 8.03
N PRO A 408 -37.67 -44.54 7.93
CA PRO A 408 -38.59 -43.87 8.89
C PRO A 408 -40.11 -44.09 8.61
N PRO A 409 -41.06 -43.40 9.30
CA PRO A 409 -41.54 -42.07 8.82
C PRO A 409 -42.07 -41.05 9.87
N GLU A 410 -42.34 -39.85 9.34
CA GLU A 410 -43.20 -38.70 9.72
C GLU A 410 -44.23 -38.83 10.88
N ASN A 411 -44.50 -37.76 11.66
CA ASN A 411 -45.53 -36.72 11.36
C ASN A 411 -45.80 -35.72 12.53
N ARG A 412 -46.04 -34.45 12.16
CA ARG A 412 -46.89 -33.38 12.78
C ARG A 412 -46.97 -33.18 14.32
N ARG A 413 -46.59 -31.99 14.79
CA ARG A 413 -47.45 -30.80 14.93
C ARG A 413 -46.62 -29.56 15.19
#